data_AF-A0A4U7D3S4-F1
#
_entry.id   AF-A0A4U7D3S4-F1
#
_cell.length_a   1.000
_cell.length_b   1.000
_cell.length_c   1.000
_cell.angle_alpha   90.00
_cell.angle_beta   90.00
_cell.angle_gamma   90.00
#
_symmetry.space_group_name_H-M   'P 1'
#
loop_
_entity.id
_entity.type
_entity.pdbx_description
1 polymer ?
#
loop_
_entity_poly.entity_id
_entity_poly.type
_entity_poly.pdbx_seq_one_letter_code
_entity_poly.pdbx_strand_id
1 'polypeptide(L)'
;MLFGNVLSELADPAAVAGAAVDALAPEGSVVAFAPADRNTATGLRRVEREVVASGGHPGRDAEIYSPALRLWPDAVPTDPGWSFDVAPDLAVPPFQRRLDEAAARGETDEPGEFVNVDVQFAYSILRPDGRRRVDVEASAERCARMAESERHVTDRVNLLAVKLSHDLSEGDNAVYRVGDGSQATDHYLVCTRETALNRDLREAGYGSVVFVENGLVLWNEDEGAYNVVVDDETVVDLVAR
;
A
#
# COMPACT_ATOMS: atom_id res chain seq x y z
N MET A 1 -17.09 -11.89 -4.88
CA MET A 1 -16.52 -12.20 -6.21
C MET A 1 -15.00 -12.09 -6.13
N LEU A 2 -14.26 -12.95 -6.86
CA LEU A 2 -12.79 -12.95 -6.86
C LEU A 2 -12.25 -12.64 -8.27
N PHE A 3 -11.37 -11.64 -8.37
CA PHE A 3 -10.58 -11.33 -9.56
C PHE A 3 -9.10 -11.60 -9.27
N GLY A 4 -8.63 -12.80 -9.63
CA GLY A 4 -7.23 -13.17 -9.44
C GLY A 4 -6.41 -12.91 -10.69
N ASN A 5 -5.54 -11.90 -10.65
CA ASN A 5 -4.60 -11.53 -11.72
C ASN A 5 -5.26 -11.33 -13.10
N VAL A 6 -6.51 -10.85 -13.13
CA VAL A 6 -7.29 -10.74 -14.37
C VAL A 6 -7.70 -9.32 -14.73
N LEU A 7 -7.78 -8.39 -13.76
CA LEU A 7 -8.22 -7.02 -14.06
C LEU A 7 -7.28 -6.31 -15.04
N SER A 8 -5.97 -6.57 -14.97
CA SER A 8 -4.99 -6.04 -15.93
C SER A 8 -5.22 -6.50 -17.38
N GLU A 9 -5.94 -7.61 -17.57
CA GLU A 9 -6.16 -8.24 -18.88
C GLU A 9 -7.48 -7.78 -19.54
N LEU A 10 -8.29 -6.99 -18.82
CA LEU A 10 -9.59 -6.53 -19.31
C LEU A 10 -9.45 -5.21 -20.08
N ALA A 11 -10.26 -5.05 -21.13
CA ALA A 11 -10.34 -3.79 -21.87
C ALA A 11 -10.96 -2.65 -21.03
N ASP A 12 -11.90 -2.99 -20.15
CA ASP A 12 -12.54 -2.06 -19.21
C ASP A 12 -12.69 -2.73 -17.83
N PRO A 13 -11.62 -2.75 -17.02
CA PRO A 13 -11.64 -3.43 -15.73
C PRO A 13 -12.54 -2.76 -14.70
N ALA A 14 -12.70 -1.44 -14.75
CA ALA A 14 -13.55 -0.70 -13.81
C ALA A 14 -15.03 -1.02 -14.04
N ALA A 15 -15.49 -1.06 -15.30
CA ALA A 15 -16.87 -1.45 -15.60
C ALA A 15 -17.18 -2.89 -15.15
N VAL A 16 -16.25 -3.82 -15.39
CA VAL A 16 -16.43 -5.22 -14.98
C VAL A 16 -16.43 -5.37 -13.46
N ALA A 17 -15.52 -4.69 -12.76
CA ALA A 17 -15.48 -4.71 -11.29
C ALA A 17 -16.71 -4.01 -10.68
N GLY A 18 -17.21 -2.92 -11.28
CA GLY A 18 -18.45 -2.26 -10.87
C GLY A 18 -19.67 -3.17 -11.02
N ALA A 19 -19.84 -3.80 -12.18
CA ALA A 19 -20.92 -4.78 -12.39
C ALA A 19 -20.83 -5.97 -11.42
N ALA A 20 -19.62 -6.36 -11.03
CA ALA A 20 -19.42 -7.38 -10.01
C ALA A 20 -19.87 -6.93 -8.63
N VAL A 21 -19.67 -5.66 -8.26
CA VAL A 21 -20.20 -5.08 -7.01
C VAL A 21 -21.72 -5.10 -7.01
N ASP A 22 -22.35 -4.65 -8.11
CA ASP A 22 -23.83 -4.63 -8.25
C ASP A 22 -24.49 -6.01 -8.13
N ALA A 23 -23.74 -7.06 -8.48
CA ALA A 23 -24.20 -8.45 -8.42
C ALA A 23 -24.03 -9.10 -7.03
N LEU A 24 -23.39 -8.43 -6.07
CA LEU A 24 -23.17 -8.98 -4.73
C LEU A 24 -24.45 -9.01 -3.91
N ALA A 25 -24.51 -9.97 -2.97
CA ALA A 25 -25.38 -9.81 -1.79
C ALA A 25 -24.92 -8.57 -0.98
N PRO A 26 -25.79 -7.96 -0.14
CA PRO A 26 -25.44 -6.76 0.61
C PRO A 26 -24.15 -6.88 1.43
N GLU A 27 -23.90 -8.05 2.03
CA GLU A 27 -22.70 -8.32 2.85
C GLU A 27 -21.56 -8.96 2.05
N GLY A 28 -21.68 -8.98 0.72
CA GLY A 28 -20.69 -9.55 -0.18
C GLY A 28 -19.45 -8.68 -0.30
N SER A 29 -18.39 -9.23 -0.91
CA SER A 29 -17.19 -8.46 -1.21
C SER A 29 -16.65 -8.79 -2.59
N VAL A 30 -16.08 -7.78 -3.25
CA VAL A 30 -15.15 -8.00 -4.36
C VAL A 30 -13.76 -8.09 -3.76
N VAL A 31 -13.05 -9.16 -4.09
CA VAL A 31 -11.62 -9.30 -3.78
C VAL A 31 -10.89 -9.33 -5.11
N ALA A 32 -9.95 -8.42 -5.30
CA ALA A 32 -9.09 -8.37 -6.47
C ALA A 32 -7.64 -8.43 -6.02
N PHE A 33 -6.81 -9.19 -6.73
CA PHE A 33 -5.37 -9.17 -6.49
C PHE A 33 -4.62 -9.21 -7.82
N ALA A 34 -3.42 -8.65 -7.80
CA ALA A 34 -2.51 -8.53 -8.92
C ALA A 34 -1.08 -8.82 -8.46
N PRO A 35 -0.16 -9.19 -9.36
CA PRO A 35 1.27 -9.20 -9.06
C PRO A 35 1.73 -7.84 -8.50
N ALA A 36 2.82 -7.82 -7.74
CA ALA A 36 3.39 -6.56 -7.23
C ALA A 36 4.08 -5.70 -8.30
N ASP A 37 4.13 -6.16 -9.56
CA ASP A 37 4.64 -5.36 -10.67
C ASP A 37 3.99 -3.97 -10.70
N ARG A 38 4.81 -2.94 -10.95
CA ARG A 38 4.40 -1.53 -10.88
C ARG A 38 3.15 -1.24 -11.70
N ASN A 39 3.06 -1.74 -12.93
CA ASN A 39 1.94 -1.42 -13.80
C ASN A 39 0.66 -2.10 -13.32
N THR A 40 0.74 -3.37 -12.93
CA THR A 40 -0.43 -4.14 -12.50
C THR A 40 -0.96 -3.69 -11.13
N ALA A 41 -0.07 -3.43 -10.17
CA ALA A 41 -0.44 -2.96 -8.83
C ALA A 41 -1.00 -1.53 -8.84
N THR A 42 -0.38 -0.60 -9.58
CA THR A 42 -0.94 0.76 -9.74
C THR A 42 -2.24 0.75 -10.55
N GLY A 43 -2.35 -0.12 -11.55
CA GLY A 43 -3.60 -0.37 -12.28
C GLY A 43 -4.72 -0.83 -11.36
N LEU A 44 -4.45 -1.73 -10.41
CA LEU A 44 -5.41 -2.15 -9.39
C LEU A 44 -5.89 -0.97 -8.53
N ARG A 45 -4.99 -0.05 -8.14
CA ARG A 45 -5.35 1.18 -7.40
C ARG A 45 -6.21 2.12 -8.20
N ARG A 46 -5.96 2.24 -9.50
CA ARG A 46 -6.82 3.03 -10.38
C ARG A 46 -8.23 2.43 -10.43
N VAL A 47 -8.33 1.11 -10.66
CA VAL A 47 -9.62 0.41 -10.76
C VAL A 47 -10.44 0.53 -9.47
N GLU A 48 -9.84 0.26 -8.30
CA GLU A 48 -10.57 0.35 -7.03
C GLU A 48 -11.11 1.77 -6.78
N ARG A 49 -10.33 2.80 -7.11
CA ARG A 49 -10.73 4.21 -6.91
C ARG A 49 -11.84 4.61 -7.87
N GLU A 50 -11.76 4.17 -9.13
CA GLU A 50 -12.78 4.42 -10.15
C GLU A 50 -14.12 3.77 -9.78
N VAL A 51 -14.09 2.50 -9.35
CA VAL A 51 -15.29 1.77 -8.88
C VAL A 51 -15.92 2.50 -7.69
N VAL A 52 -15.13 2.86 -6.68
CA VAL A 52 -15.65 3.55 -5.48
C VAL A 52 -16.12 4.98 -5.79
N ALA A 53 -15.52 5.68 -6.76
CA ALA A 53 -15.94 7.03 -7.15
C ALA A 53 -17.24 7.04 -7.97
N SER A 54 -17.54 5.96 -8.71
CA SER A 54 -18.72 5.87 -9.58
C SER A 54 -20.08 5.86 -8.84
N GLY A 55 -20.07 5.56 -7.53
CA GLY A 55 -21.25 5.64 -6.64
C GLY A 55 -21.55 7.04 -6.06
N GLY A 56 -20.88 8.10 -6.54
CA GLY A 56 -21.06 9.47 -6.04
C GLY A 56 -20.15 9.82 -4.86
N HIS A 57 -20.70 10.43 -3.80
CA HIS A 57 -19.92 10.79 -2.60
C HIS A 57 -19.29 9.54 -1.96
N PRO A 58 -18.04 9.62 -1.47
CA PRO A 58 -17.43 8.56 -0.67
C PRO A 58 -18.42 8.03 0.39
N GLY A 59 -18.63 6.71 0.42
CA GLY A 59 -19.43 6.05 1.46
C GLY A 59 -20.93 5.86 1.19
N ARG A 60 -21.36 5.70 -0.06
CA ARG A 60 -22.77 5.34 -0.35
C ARG A 60 -23.02 4.04 -1.10
N ASP A 61 -22.13 3.58 -1.99
CA ASP A 61 -22.41 2.35 -2.78
C ASP A 61 -21.27 1.30 -2.77
N ALA A 62 -20.01 1.70 -2.59
CA ALA A 62 -18.88 0.79 -2.34
C ALA A 62 -17.74 1.51 -1.61
N GLU A 63 -17.04 0.84 -0.70
CA GLU A 63 -15.85 1.35 -0.01
C GLU A 63 -14.65 0.41 -0.13
N ILE A 64 -13.45 0.97 -0.04
CA ILE A 64 -12.21 0.22 0.09
C ILE A 64 -12.11 -0.28 1.53
N TYR A 65 -12.44 -1.54 1.75
CA TYR A 65 -12.33 -2.20 3.05
C TYR A 65 -10.87 -2.48 3.44
N SER A 66 -10.03 -2.79 2.45
CA SER A 66 -8.60 -3.04 2.63
C SER A 66 -7.89 -2.97 1.28
N PRO A 67 -6.59 -2.61 1.21
CA PRO A 67 -5.71 -2.15 2.29
C PRO A 67 -5.73 -0.63 2.47
N ALA A 68 -5.93 0.14 1.40
CA ALA A 68 -5.81 1.60 1.38
C ALA A 68 -7.05 2.29 1.96
N LEU A 69 -7.18 2.22 3.28
CA LEU A 69 -8.25 2.88 4.03
C LEU A 69 -8.22 4.40 3.80
N ARG A 70 -9.40 5.00 3.70
CA ARG A 70 -9.56 6.46 3.70
C ARG A 70 -9.75 6.93 5.13
N LEU A 71 -8.74 7.60 5.67
CA LEU A 71 -8.76 8.14 7.03
C LEU A 71 -9.40 9.52 7.07
N TRP A 72 -9.44 10.22 5.93
CA TRP A 72 -10.14 11.50 5.75
C TRP A 72 -11.43 11.30 4.95
N PRO A 73 -12.62 11.51 5.54
CA PRO A 73 -13.90 11.29 4.86
C PRO A 73 -14.14 12.19 3.64
N ASP A 74 -13.55 13.38 3.64
CA ASP A 74 -13.68 14.40 2.61
C ASP A 74 -12.61 14.32 1.51
N ALA A 75 -11.76 13.30 1.52
CA ALA A 75 -10.63 13.18 0.60
C ALA A 75 -10.62 11.87 -0.19
N VAL A 76 -10.02 11.94 -1.38
CA VAL A 76 -9.77 10.78 -2.25
C VAL A 76 -8.34 10.90 -2.76
N PRO A 77 -7.53 9.82 -2.67
CA PRO A 77 -6.14 9.91 -3.07
C PRO A 77 -5.99 9.86 -4.59
N THR A 78 -5.01 10.59 -5.12
CA THR A 78 -4.71 10.65 -6.56
C THR A 78 -3.26 10.24 -6.88
N ASP A 79 -2.49 9.80 -5.89
CA ASP A 79 -1.13 9.30 -6.05
C ASP A 79 -1.06 8.04 -6.94
N PRO A 80 0.09 7.68 -7.54
CA PRO A 80 0.23 6.47 -8.34
C PRO A 80 -0.18 5.17 -7.63
N GLY A 81 0.00 5.06 -6.31
CA GLY A 81 -0.55 3.95 -5.53
C GLY A 81 0.26 2.65 -5.49
N TRP A 82 1.49 2.58 -6.01
CA TRP A 82 2.30 1.35 -6.06
C TRP A 82 2.56 0.75 -4.67
N SER A 83 1.74 -0.23 -4.29
CA SER A 83 1.68 -0.81 -2.94
C SER A 83 1.36 -2.29 -3.03
N PHE A 84 2.00 -3.09 -2.20
CA PHE A 84 1.87 -4.54 -2.20
C PHE A 84 2.22 -5.15 -0.84
N ASP A 85 1.72 -6.35 -0.62
CA ASP A 85 2.04 -7.21 0.50
C ASP A 85 3.07 -8.27 0.06
N VAL A 86 3.73 -8.88 1.03
CA VAL A 86 4.71 -9.94 0.84
C VAL A 86 4.31 -11.14 1.69
N ALA A 87 4.21 -12.31 1.06
CA ALA A 87 4.02 -13.59 1.74
C ALA A 87 5.36 -14.35 1.83
N PRO A 88 5.47 -15.35 2.71
CA PRO A 88 6.66 -16.18 2.81
C PRO A 88 7.03 -16.81 1.48
N ASP A 89 8.33 -16.94 1.24
CA ASP A 89 8.89 -17.57 0.04
C ASP A 89 8.32 -18.97 -0.16
N LEU A 90 8.08 -19.31 -1.42
CA LEU A 90 7.73 -20.66 -1.81
C LEU A 90 8.95 -21.59 -1.69
N ALA A 91 8.68 -22.87 -1.42
CA ALA A 91 9.70 -23.88 -1.68
C ALA A 91 10.05 -23.88 -3.18
N VAL A 92 11.35 -23.81 -3.51
CA VAL A 92 11.84 -23.75 -4.90
C VAL A 92 11.15 -24.83 -5.75
N PRO A 93 10.31 -24.44 -6.73
CA PRO A 93 9.58 -25.39 -7.56
C PRO A 93 10.54 -26.34 -8.31
N PRO A 94 10.21 -27.64 -8.45
CA PRO A 94 11.12 -28.61 -9.09
C PRO A 94 11.49 -28.28 -10.54
N PHE A 95 10.68 -27.52 -11.27
CA PHE A 95 11.04 -27.10 -12.63
C PHE A 95 12.04 -25.94 -12.64
N GLN A 96 11.90 -24.95 -11.75
CA GLN A 96 12.87 -23.85 -11.60
C GLN A 96 14.23 -24.41 -11.20
N ARG A 97 14.25 -25.36 -10.25
CA ARG A 97 15.47 -26.05 -9.85
C ARG A 97 16.17 -26.76 -11.01
N ARG A 98 15.41 -27.52 -11.80
CA ARG A 98 15.96 -28.23 -12.97
C ARG A 98 16.46 -27.28 -14.05
N LEU A 99 15.79 -26.14 -14.23
CA LEU A 99 16.19 -25.12 -15.19
C LEU A 99 17.48 -24.45 -14.74
N ASP A 100 17.58 -24.12 -13.45
CA ASP A 100 18.77 -23.56 -12.84
C ASP A 100 19.95 -24.54 -12.90
N GLU A 101 19.77 -25.81 -12.51
CA GLU A 101 20.81 -26.84 -12.57
C GLU A 101 21.32 -27.11 -14.01
N ALA A 102 20.46 -26.94 -15.02
CA ALA A 102 20.80 -27.16 -16.42
C ALA A 102 21.37 -25.91 -17.12
N ALA A 103 21.36 -24.75 -16.48
CA ALA A 103 21.84 -23.51 -17.05
C ALA A 103 23.36 -23.60 -17.33
N ALA A 104 23.76 -23.26 -18.56
CA ALA A 104 25.17 -23.10 -18.88
C ALA A 104 25.67 -21.81 -18.24
N ARG A 105 26.57 -21.92 -17.26
CA ARG A 105 27.11 -20.79 -16.49
C ARG A 105 28.51 -20.43 -16.95
N GLY A 106 28.77 -19.13 -17.12
CA GLY A 106 30.10 -18.57 -17.23
C GLY A 106 30.85 -18.60 -15.89
N GLU A 107 32.13 -18.24 -15.90
CA GLU A 107 32.98 -18.26 -14.70
C GLU A 107 32.50 -17.32 -13.58
N THR A 108 31.67 -16.33 -13.91
CA THR A 108 31.17 -15.30 -12.99
C THR A 108 29.67 -15.42 -12.69
N ASP A 109 28.98 -16.41 -13.26
CA ASP A 109 27.52 -16.53 -13.11
C ASP A 109 27.18 -17.33 -11.86
N GLU A 110 26.42 -16.72 -10.96
CA GLU A 110 25.96 -17.36 -9.73
C GLU A 110 24.74 -18.27 -10.00
N PRO A 111 24.58 -19.38 -9.24
CA PRO A 111 23.37 -20.20 -9.31
C PRO A 111 22.14 -19.45 -8.77
N GLY A 112 20.95 -19.80 -9.27
CA GLY A 112 19.68 -19.26 -8.81
C GLY A 112 18.96 -18.33 -9.81
N GLU A 113 19.51 -18.09 -11.01
CA GLU A 113 18.91 -17.19 -12.01
C GLU A 113 17.44 -17.51 -12.32
N PHE A 114 17.09 -18.80 -12.32
CA PHE A 114 15.73 -19.27 -12.62
C PHE A 114 14.88 -19.50 -11.36
N VAL A 115 15.42 -19.21 -10.18
CA VAL A 115 14.73 -19.34 -8.90
C VAL A 115 14.06 -18.01 -8.57
N ASN A 116 12.73 -17.99 -8.65
CA ASN A 116 11.90 -16.89 -8.19
C ASN A 116 10.82 -17.48 -7.27
N VAL A 117 11.07 -17.35 -5.97
CA VAL A 117 10.23 -17.89 -4.89
C VAL A 117 9.51 -16.80 -4.11
N ASP A 118 9.86 -15.53 -4.35
CA ASP A 118 9.33 -14.38 -3.65
C ASP A 118 7.85 -14.20 -4.01
N VAL A 119 7.00 -14.05 -2.98
CA VAL A 119 5.56 -13.88 -3.19
C VAL A 119 5.17 -12.45 -2.85
N GLN A 120 5.09 -11.61 -3.88
CA GLN A 120 4.67 -10.22 -3.74
C GLN A 120 3.38 -9.98 -4.52
N PHE A 121 2.38 -9.37 -3.88
CA PHE A 121 1.07 -9.17 -4.49
C PHE A 121 0.38 -7.90 -3.96
N ALA A 122 -0.30 -7.20 -4.85
CA ALA A 122 -1.24 -6.15 -4.48
C ALA A 122 -2.63 -6.75 -4.34
N TYR A 123 -3.42 -6.27 -3.38
CA TYR A 123 -4.83 -6.63 -3.28
C TYR A 123 -5.72 -5.43 -2.98
N SER A 124 -7.01 -5.60 -3.27
CA SER A 124 -8.10 -4.69 -2.92
C SER A 124 -9.32 -5.50 -2.50
N ILE A 125 -9.97 -5.07 -1.43
CA ILE A 125 -11.24 -5.62 -0.96
C ILE A 125 -12.26 -4.47 -0.97
N LEU A 126 -13.32 -4.63 -1.76
CA LEU A 126 -14.42 -3.67 -1.85
C LEU A 126 -15.68 -4.23 -1.21
N ARG A 127 -16.40 -3.40 -0.45
CA ARG A 127 -17.70 -3.75 0.15
C ARG A 127 -18.77 -2.69 -0.14
N PRO A 128 -20.03 -3.08 -0.44
CA PRO A 128 -21.12 -2.15 -0.72
C PRO A 128 -21.99 -1.78 0.51
N ASP A 129 -21.61 -2.20 1.72
CA ASP A 129 -22.43 -2.07 2.94
C ASP A 129 -22.00 -0.94 3.89
N GLY A 130 -21.02 -0.13 3.48
CA GLY A 130 -20.46 0.93 4.31
C GLY A 130 -19.69 0.43 5.54
N ARG A 131 -19.41 -0.88 5.65
CA ARG A 131 -18.58 -1.38 6.75
C ARG A 131 -17.12 -1.00 6.51
N ARG A 132 -16.55 -0.31 7.48
CA ARG A 132 -15.11 -0.06 7.58
C ARG A 132 -14.42 -1.22 8.30
N ARG A 133 -13.19 -1.53 7.89
CA ARG A 133 -12.37 -2.54 8.58
C ARG A 133 -11.96 -2.08 9.98
N VAL A 134 -11.69 -0.78 10.12
CA VAL A 134 -11.31 -0.13 11.37
C VAL A 134 -12.11 1.16 11.52
N ASP A 135 -12.58 1.43 12.74
CA ASP A 135 -13.32 2.65 13.07
C ASP A 135 -12.36 3.75 13.52
N VAL A 136 -11.53 4.21 12.58
CA VAL A 136 -10.52 5.26 12.80
C VAL A 136 -10.63 6.30 11.71
N GLU A 137 -10.61 7.57 12.13
CA GLU A 137 -10.59 8.76 11.28
C GLU A 137 -9.51 9.73 11.74
N ALA A 138 -8.89 10.40 10.78
CA ALA A 138 -7.93 11.46 11.02
C ALA A 138 -8.64 12.76 11.43
N SER A 139 -7.93 13.61 12.18
CA SER A 139 -8.43 14.93 12.60
C SER A 139 -7.31 15.96 12.48
N ALA A 140 -7.64 17.12 11.91
CA ALA A 140 -6.71 18.23 11.77
C ALA A 140 -6.23 18.79 13.12
N GLU A 141 -6.92 18.49 14.22
CA GLU A 141 -6.49 18.85 15.58
C GLU A 141 -5.32 17.98 16.08
N ARG A 142 -5.12 16.79 15.50
CA ARG A 142 -4.17 15.78 16.00
C ARG A 142 -3.06 15.43 15.01
N CYS A 143 -3.32 15.51 13.71
CA CYS A 143 -2.37 15.15 12.66
C CYS A 143 -2.54 16.02 11.41
N ALA A 144 -1.43 16.23 10.71
CA ALA A 144 -1.41 16.84 9.39
C ALA A 144 -2.04 15.90 8.35
N ARG A 145 -2.56 16.49 7.28
CA ARG A 145 -3.11 15.79 6.12
C ARG A 145 -2.00 15.63 5.08
N MET A 146 -1.78 14.43 4.53
CA MET A 146 -0.71 14.20 3.54
C MET A 146 -0.89 15.02 2.25
N ALA A 147 -2.12 15.40 1.89
CA ALA A 147 -2.38 16.36 0.82
C ALA A 147 -1.74 17.74 1.04
N GLU A 148 -1.36 18.09 2.28
CA GLU A 148 -0.82 19.39 2.66
C GLU A 148 0.68 19.33 3.00
N SER A 149 1.34 18.19 2.79
CA SER A 149 2.76 17.95 3.14
C SER A 149 3.73 18.99 2.56
N GLU A 150 3.42 19.59 1.41
CA GLU A 150 4.21 20.69 0.84
C GLU A 150 4.43 21.83 1.83
N ARG A 151 3.39 22.17 2.61
CA ARG A 151 3.42 23.26 3.61
C ARG A 151 4.27 22.93 4.83
N HIS A 152 4.61 21.65 5.00
CA HIS A 152 5.31 21.12 6.16
C HIS A 152 6.71 20.62 5.82
N VAL A 153 7.20 20.84 4.59
CA VAL A 153 8.58 20.50 4.24
C VAL A 153 9.53 21.23 5.20
N THR A 154 10.45 20.49 5.80
CA THR A 154 11.35 20.87 6.91
C THR A 154 10.74 20.98 8.31
N ASP A 155 9.42 20.80 8.44
CA ASP A 155 8.73 20.76 9.74
C ASP A 155 8.53 19.32 10.23
N ARG A 156 8.37 19.20 11.55
CA ARG A 156 7.90 17.96 12.17
C ARG A 156 6.39 18.00 12.36
N VAL A 157 5.72 16.91 11.99
CA VAL A 157 4.27 16.78 12.07
C VAL A 157 3.87 15.45 12.66
N ASN A 158 2.64 15.39 13.17
CA ASN A 158 1.99 14.13 13.48
C ASN A 158 1.21 13.64 12.26
N LEU A 159 1.22 12.35 11.99
CA LEU A 159 0.48 11.71 10.90
C LEU A 159 -0.30 10.51 11.41
N LEU A 160 -1.53 10.36 10.91
CA LEU A 160 -2.23 9.09 10.96
C LEU A 160 -2.15 8.46 9.56
N ALA A 161 -1.59 7.27 9.47
CA ALA A 161 -1.20 6.68 8.19
C ALA A 161 -1.54 5.20 8.12
N VAL A 162 -1.89 4.73 6.92
CA VAL A 162 -1.97 3.31 6.57
C VAL A 162 -0.62 2.88 6.02
N LYS A 163 -0.04 1.80 6.58
CA LYS A 163 1.19 1.19 6.06
C LYS A 163 0.86 0.39 4.79
N LEU A 164 1.45 0.78 3.66
CA LEU A 164 1.14 0.29 2.32
C LEU A 164 2.35 -0.36 1.62
N SER A 165 3.34 -0.80 2.39
CA SER A 165 4.37 -1.73 1.94
C SER A 165 5.06 -2.38 3.14
N HIS A 166 5.82 -3.44 2.88
CA HIS A 166 6.94 -3.83 3.74
C HIS A 166 8.12 -2.88 3.54
N ASP A 167 9.28 -3.18 4.12
CA ASP A 167 10.50 -2.41 3.85
C ASP A 167 10.87 -2.52 2.35
N LEU A 168 10.99 -1.38 1.69
CA LEU A 168 11.35 -1.24 0.27
C LEU A 168 12.84 -0.97 0.06
N SER A 169 13.61 -0.85 1.15
CA SER A 169 15.04 -0.58 1.07
C SER A 169 15.86 -1.84 0.80
N GLU A 170 17.09 -1.65 0.31
CA GLU A 170 18.10 -2.70 0.20
C GLU A 170 19.02 -2.78 1.45
N GLY A 171 18.62 -2.18 2.57
CA GLY A 171 19.31 -2.32 3.86
C GLY A 171 20.03 -1.09 4.41
N ASP A 172 19.88 0.09 3.80
CA ASP A 172 20.33 1.36 4.38
C ASP A 172 19.37 1.83 5.48
N ASN A 173 18.41 2.70 5.13
CA ASN A 173 17.32 3.12 5.99
C ASN A 173 16.07 2.39 5.54
N ALA A 174 15.34 1.78 6.48
CA ALA A 174 14.10 1.10 6.12
C ALA A 174 13.07 2.10 5.57
N VAL A 175 12.48 1.78 4.43
CA VAL A 175 11.54 2.67 3.71
C VAL A 175 10.19 2.00 3.61
N TYR A 176 9.15 2.65 4.13
CA TYR A 176 7.79 2.13 4.11
C TYR A 176 6.87 3.10 3.39
N ARG A 177 6.22 2.66 2.33
CA ARG A 177 5.16 3.42 1.70
C ARG A 177 3.98 3.56 2.66
N VAL A 178 3.41 4.76 2.72
CA VAL A 178 2.22 5.06 3.51
C VAL A 178 1.21 5.90 2.75
N GLY A 179 -0.02 5.93 3.23
CA GLY A 179 -1.06 6.83 2.75
C GLY A 179 -2.13 7.07 3.81
N ASP A 180 -2.79 8.23 3.79
CA ASP A 180 -3.91 8.55 4.69
C ASP A 180 -5.26 8.65 3.95
N GLY A 181 -5.24 8.46 2.63
CA GLY A 181 -6.40 8.58 1.75
C GLY A 181 -6.65 9.99 1.24
N SER A 182 -5.79 10.96 1.56
CA SER A 182 -5.84 12.32 1.01
C SER A 182 -4.75 12.61 0.00
N GLN A 183 -3.68 11.83 -0.02
CA GLN A 183 -2.46 12.16 -0.72
C GLN A 183 -2.63 12.21 -2.25
N ALA A 184 -1.98 13.21 -2.86
CA ALA A 184 -1.83 13.32 -4.32
C ALA A 184 -0.44 12.87 -4.80
N THR A 185 0.52 12.79 -3.88
CA THR A 185 1.92 12.42 -4.11
C THR A 185 2.28 11.23 -3.23
N ASP A 186 3.23 10.39 -3.65
CA ASP A 186 3.70 9.27 -2.85
C ASP A 186 4.34 9.76 -1.54
N HIS A 187 4.09 9.02 -0.46
CA HIS A 187 4.60 9.30 0.88
C HIS A 187 5.31 8.05 1.43
N TYR A 188 6.45 8.28 2.06
CA TYR A 188 7.26 7.23 2.64
C TYR A 188 7.67 7.59 4.07
N LEU A 189 7.53 6.65 5.00
CA LEU A 189 8.21 6.72 6.29
C LEU A 189 9.62 6.14 6.12
N VAL A 190 10.63 6.97 6.37
CA VAL A 190 12.05 6.59 6.23
C VAL A 190 12.66 6.48 7.63
N CYS A 191 12.89 5.26 8.09
CA CYS A 191 13.43 5.00 9.41
C CYS A 191 14.96 5.12 9.39
N THR A 192 15.46 6.28 9.83
CA THR A 192 16.90 6.56 9.93
C THR A 192 17.49 6.14 11.26
N ARG A 193 16.65 5.94 12.29
CA ARG A 193 17.06 5.42 13.58
C ARG A 193 15.97 4.61 14.27
N GLU A 194 16.14 3.28 14.30
CA GLU A 194 15.23 2.40 15.03
C GLU A 194 15.42 2.56 16.55
N THR A 195 14.31 2.66 17.26
CA THR A 195 14.22 2.75 18.72
C THR A 195 13.11 1.85 19.25
N ALA A 196 12.99 1.74 20.57
CA ALA A 196 11.85 1.05 21.17
C ALA A 196 10.52 1.77 20.92
N LEU A 197 10.53 3.09 20.68
CA LEU A 197 9.34 3.92 20.52
C LEU A 197 8.80 3.95 19.09
N ASN A 198 9.57 3.52 18.10
CA ASN A 198 9.16 3.48 16.69
C ASN A 198 9.13 2.06 16.11
N ARG A 199 9.29 1.04 16.95
CA ARG A 199 9.34 -0.38 16.57
C ARG A 199 8.10 -0.84 15.82
N ASP A 200 6.94 -0.31 16.17
CA ASP A 200 5.68 -0.68 15.53
C ASP A 200 5.69 -0.36 14.02
N LEU A 201 6.50 0.59 13.56
CA LEU A 201 6.67 0.84 12.13
C LEU A 201 7.16 -0.42 11.39
N ARG A 202 8.14 -1.12 11.94
CA ARG A 202 8.69 -2.36 11.35
C ARG A 202 7.71 -3.51 11.50
N GLU A 203 7.07 -3.64 12.66
CA GLU A 203 6.22 -4.79 13.01
C GLU A 203 4.79 -4.73 12.47
N ALA A 204 4.29 -3.54 12.17
CA ALA A 204 2.98 -3.36 11.55
C ALA A 204 2.93 -4.06 10.18
N GLY A 205 1.85 -4.79 9.93
CA GLY A 205 1.61 -5.46 8.65
C GLY A 205 1.06 -4.51 7.60
N TYR A 206 1.05 -4.96 6.35
CA TYR A 206 0.43 -4.26 5.23
C TYR A 206 -1.07 -4.00 5.50
N GLY A 207 -1.51 -2.76 5.30
CA GLY A 207 -2.85 -2.28 5.64
C GLY A 207 -3.04 -1.83 7.09
N SER A 208 -2.05 -2.00 7.97
CA SER A 208 -2.18 -1.53 9.37
C SER A 208 -2.24 0.00 9.44
N VAL A 209 -2.97 0.53 10.41
CA VAL A 209 -2.99 1.97 10.71
C VAL A 209 -1.97 2.26 11.81
N VAL A 210 -1.08 3.21 11.56
CA VAL A 210 -0.08 3.69 12.50
C VAL A 210 -0.28 5.18 12.77
N PHE A 211 0.03 5.61 13.99
CA PHE A 211 0.15 7.01 14.34
C PHE A 211 1.63 7.34 14.49
N VAL A 212 2.09 8.35 13.75
CA VAL A 212 3.46 8.83 13.75
C VAL A 212 3.45 10.17 14.45
N GLU A 213 4.15 10.27 15.57
CA GLU A 213 4.35 11.54 16.27
C GLU A 213 5.70 12.13 15.92
N ASN A 214 5.71 13.44 15.65
CA ASN A 214 6.92 14.21 15.48
C ASN A 214 7.81 13.73 14.29
N GLY A 215 7.22 13.29 13.18
CA GLY A 215 7.97 12.89 11.97
C GLY A 215 8.39 14.09 11.13
N LEU A 216 9.65 14.15 10.67
CA LEU A 216 10.18 15.28 9.88
C LEU A 216 9.88 15.10 8.39
N VAL A 217 9.11 16.02 7.80
CA VAL A 217 8.74 15.95 6.38
C VAL A 217 9.83 16.56 5.51
N LEU A 218 10.27 15.82 4.49
CA LEU A 218 11.25 16.24 3.50
C LEU A 218 10.71 15.95 2.10
N TRP A 219 11.07 16.81 1.14
CA TRP A 219 10.86 16.54 -0.28
C TRP A 219 12.06 15.77 -0.84
N ASN A 220 11.79 14.65 -1.51
CA ASN A 220 12.80 13.92 -2.27
C ASN A 220 12.63 14.27 -3.76
N GLU A 221 13.57 15.04 -4.30
CA GLU A 221 13.55 15.50 -5.69
C GLU A 221 13.74 14.35 -6.69
N ASP A 222 14.60 13.37 -6.36
CA ASP A 222 14.92 12.25 -7.25
C ASP A 222 13.73 11.30 -7.41
N GLU A 223 12.99 11.06 -6.32
CA GLU A 223 11.81 10.19 -6.31
C GLU A 223 10.50 10.92 -6.59
N GLY A 224 10.50 12.26 -6.53
CA GLY A 224 9.29 13.08 -6.65
C GLY A 224 8.25 12.76 -5.56
N ALA A 225 8.72 12.53 -4.33
CA ALA A 225 7.90 12.02 -3.23
C ALA A 225 8.21 12.71 -1.89
N TYR A 226 7.28 12.62 -0.94
CA TYR A 226 7.51 13.07 0.43
C TYR A 226 8.11 11.95 1.29
N ASN A 227 9.25 12.23 1.89
CA ASN A 227 9.86 11.38 2.90
C ASN A 227 9.56 11.97 4.28
N VAL A 228 8.94 11.18 5.15
CA VAL A 228 8.75 11.51 6.56
C VAL A 228 9.80 10.72 7.33
N VAL A 229 10.80 11.43 7.82
CA VAL A 229 11.92 10.84 8.56
C VAL A 229 11.44 10.40 9.94
N VAL A 230 11.71 9.15 10.26
CA VAL A 230 11.47 8.49 11.55
C VAL A 230 12.82 8.24 12.20
N ASP A 231 13.14 9.06 13.19
CA ASP A 231 14.40 9.03 13.95
C ASP A 231 14.14 8.77 15.45
N ASP A 232 15.13 9.09 16.29
CA ASP A 232 15.05 8.91 17.75
C ASP A 232 14.17 9.93 18.47
N GLU A 233 13.70 10.97 17.77
CA GLU A 233 12.68 11.91 18.28
C GLU A 233 11.26 11.53 17.85
N THR A 234 11.11 10.45 17.08
CA THR A 234 9.83 10.03 16.48
C THR A 234 9.25 8.83 17.23
N VAL A 235 7.96 8.91 17.57
CA VAL A 235 7.20 7.77 18.13
C VAL A 235 6.29 7.23 17.03
N VAL A 236 6.19 5.90 16.93
CA VAL A 236 5.26 5.25 16.02
C VAL A 236 4.47 4.21 16.80
N ASP A 237 3.16 4.39 16.88
CA ASP A 237 2.23 3.48 17.55
C ASP A 237 1.33 2.78 16.53
N LEU A 238 1.15 1.47 16.70
CA LEU A 238 0.14 0.71 15.98
C LEU A 238 -1.26 1.04 16.53
N VAL A 239 -2.11 1.64 15.69
CA VAL A 239 -3.48 2.00 16.05
C VAL A 239 -4.45 0.85 15.78
N ALA A 240 -4.32 0.21 14.61
CA ALA A 240 -5.20 -0.89 14.20
C ALA A 240 -4.54 -1.79 13.16
N ARG A 241 -4.96 -3.07 13.11
CA ARG A 241 -4.50 -4.07 12.13
C ARG A 241 -5.50 -4.33 11.04
#